data_AF-A0A665VCI6-F1
#
_entry.id   AF-A0A665VCI6-F1
#
_cell.length_a   1.000
_cell.length_b   1.000
_cell.length_c   1.000
_cell.angle_alpha   90.00
_cell.angle_beta   90.00
_cell.angle_gamma   90.00
#
_symmetry.space_group_name_H-M   'P 1'
#
loop_
_entity.id
_entity.type
_entity.pdbx_description
1 polymer ?
#
loop_
_entity_poly.entity_id
_entity_poly.type
_entity_poly.pdbx_seq_one_letter_code
_entity_poly.pdbx_strand_id
1 'polypeptide(L)'
;MTHYQMTMEKTNMQKCLLYFESLHGRPSTRQERTLMKPFYDHYRLLKQLLLFSDASTVITTIEEEEGSDEGYVKQRSPRQQPLWLKPPRCVSSGDSLHLSSLQMPETPLTLSSHRKELLDHLRMARLEKRRLHQALREFENHFYTQIGRACQKEDRGPMAEEYCQYKNLKAKIRLLEALLSKQQDSTKTS
;
A
#
# COMPACT_ATOMS: atom_id res chain seq x y z
N MET A 1 -13.95 -23.23 17.42
CA MET A 1 -12.78 -23.83 16.76
C MET A 1 -11.72 -24.02 17.82
N THR A 2 -11.30 -25.26 18.09
CA THR A 2 -10.20 -25.50 19.04
C THR A 2 -8.86 -25.18 18.39
N HIS A 3 -7.84 -24.84 19.18
CA HIS A 3 -6.49 -24.58 18.67
C HIS A 3 -5.98 -25.74 17.80
N TYR A 4 -6.13 -26.98 18.30
CA TYR A 4 -5.79 -28.21 17.58
C TYR A 4 -6.50 -28.31 16.21
N GLN A 5 -7.80 -28.02 16.18
CA GLN A 5 -8.60 -28.05 14.96
C GLN A 5 -8.11 -27.02 13.94
N MET A 6 -7.75 -25.81 14.38
CA MET A 6 -7.19 -24.77 13.53
C MET A 6 -5.81 -25.15 12.98
N THR A 7 -4.93 -25.72 13.79
CA THR A 7 -3.61 -26.20 13.35
C THR A 7 -3.74 -27.33 12.33
N MET A 8 -4.65 -28.27 12.57
CA MET A 8 -4.93 -29.38 11.66
C MET A 8 -5.47 -28.87 10.31
N GLU A 9 -6.45 -27.97 10.33
CA GLU A 9 -7.02 -27.39 9.12
C GLU A 9 -5.99 -26.55 8.36
N LYS A 10 -5.17 -25.77 9.06
CA LYS A 10 -4.06 -25.01 8.46
C LYS A 10 -3.10 -25.94 7.72
N THR A 11 -2.81 -27.10 8.30
CA THR A 11 -1.96 -28.12 7.68
C THR A 11 -2.62 -28.75 6.45
N ASN A 12 -3.93 -29.05 6.52
CA ASN A 12 -4.68 -29.56 5.38
C ASN A 12 -4.70 -28.56 4.22
N MET A 13 -4.97 -27.28 4.50
CA MET A 13 -4.93 -26.23 3.48
C MET A 13 -3.54 -26.10 2.86
N GLN A 14 -2.48 -26.15 3.67
CA GLN A 14 -1.10 -26.12 3.18
C GLN A 14 -0.80 -27.32 2.26
N LYS A 15 -1.25 -28.53 2.61
CA LYS A 15 -1.10 -29.73 1.78
C LYS A 15 -1.86 -29.60 0.45
N CYS A 16 -3.10 -29.13 0.47
CA CYS A 16 -3.88 -28.90 -0.76
C CYS A 16 -3.20 -27.89 -1.69
N LEU A 17 -2.68 -26.79 -1.15
CA LEU A 17 -1.96 -25.77 -1.93
C LEU A 17 -0.67 -26.32 -2.56
N LEU A 18 0.11 -27.11 -1.80
CA LEU A 18 1.33 -27.74 -2.31
C LEU A 18 1.03 -28.83 -3.34
N TYR A 19 -0.03 -29.61 -3.14
CA TYR A 19 -0.46 -30.62 -4.11
C TYR A 19 -0.84 -29.96 -5.44
N PHE A 20 -1.63 -28.88 -5.39
CA PHE A 20 -1.96 -28.10 -6.58
C PHE A 20 -0.69 -27.57 -7.27
N GLU A 21 0.27 -27.02 -6.50
CA GLU A 21 1.54 -26.54 -7.03
C GLU A 21 2.35 -27.66 -7.70
N SER A 22 2.32 -28.88 -7.17
CA SER A 22 3.04 -30.02 -7.76
C SER A 22 2.47 -30.47 -9.11
N LEU A 23 1.15 -30.33 -9.32
CA LEU A 23 0.47 -30.75 -10.54
C LEU A 23 0.46 -29.66 -11.61
N HIS A 24 0.17 -28.42 -11.21
CA HIS A 24 -0.14 -27.32 -12.12
C HIS A 24 0.86 -26.16 -12.03
N GLY A 25 1.78 -26.18 -11.07
CA GLY A 25 2.65 -25.05 -10.76
C GLY A 25 1.90 -23.89 -10.10
N ARG A 26 2.47 -22.69 -10.20
CA ARG A 26 1.89 -21.49 -9.59
C ARG A 26 0.67 -21.01 -10.38
N PRO A 27 -0.46 -20.64 -9.74
CA PRO A 27 -1.66 -20.12 -10.42
C PRO A 27 -1.36 -18.92 -11.34
N SER A 28 -1.28 -19.15 -12.65
CA SER A 28 -0.86 -18.18 -13.66
C SER A 28 -2.04 -17.61 -14.43
N THR A 29 -3.10 -18.39 -14.62
CA THR A 29 -4.31 -17.98 -15.34
C THR A 29 -5.34 -17.33 -14.41
N ARG A 30 -6.30 -16.59 -14.98
CA ARG A 30 -7.39 -15.97 -14.21
C ARG A 30 -8.31 -17.02 -13.58
N GLN A 31 -8.53 -18.13 -14.27
CA GLN A 31 -9.39 -19.22 -13.82
C GLN A 31 -8.75 -19.95 -12.63
N GLU A 32 -7.47 -20.32 -12.74
CA GLU A 32 -6.71 -20.94 -11.65
C GLU A 32 -6.69 -20.06 -10.39
N ARG A 33 -6.43 -18.75 -10.56
CA ARG A 33 -6.46 -17.82 -9.41
C ARG A 33 -7.83 -17.75 -8.75
N THR A 34 -8.91 -17.79 -9.53
CA THR A 34 -10.28 -17.74 -9.00
C THR A 34 -10.60 -19.03 -8.23
N LEU A 35 -10.20 -20.18 -8.77
CA LEU A 35 -10.39 -21.49 -8.16
C LEU A 35 -9.56 -21.69 -6.89
N MET A 36 -8.32 -21.18 -6.86
CA MET A 36 -7.42 -21.30 -5.69
C MET A 36 -7.65 -20.22 -4.62
N LYS A 37 -8.28 -19.10 -4.96
CA LYS A 37 -8.57 -18.00 -4.04
C LYS A 37 -9.19 -18.44 -2.69
N PRO A 38 -10.24 -19.26 -2.63
CA PRO A 38 -10.81 -19.70 -1.35
C PRO A 38 -9.80 -20.43 -0.45
N PHE A 39 -8.91 -21.26 -1.03
CA PHE A 39 -7.90 -22.00 -0.27
C PHE A 39 -6.82 -21.06 0.32
N TYR A 40 -6.38 -20.07 -0.47
CA TYR A 40 -5.43 -19.06 0.03
C TYR A 40 -6.06 -18.16 1.10
N ASP A 41 -7.30 -17.71 0.89
CA ASP A 41 -8.00 -16.88 1.85
C ASP A 41 -8.19 -17.64 3.17
N HIS A 42 -8.61 -18.91 3.10
CA HIS A 42 -8.78 -19.75 4.29
C HIS A 42 -7.47 -20.02 5.03
N TYR A 43 -6.40 -20.41 4.33
CA TYR A 43 -5.08 -20.62 4.95
C TYR A 43 -4.57 -19.35 5.65
N ARG A 44 -4.77 -18.17 5.04
CA ARG A 44 -4.37 -16.89 5.64
C ARG A 44 -5.16 -16.57 6.90
N LEU A 45 -6.47 -16.80 6.90
CA LEU A 45 -7.30 -16.62 8.09
C LEU A 45 -6.83 -17.54 9.23
N LEU A 46 -6.61 -18.83 8.95
CA LEU A 46 -6.12 -19.78 9.95
C LEU A 46 -4.74 -19.38 10.49
N LYS A 47 -3.83 -18.93 9.61
CA LYS A 47 -2.51 -18.44 10.04
C LYS A 47 -2.61 -17.20 10.92
N GLN A 48 -3.53 -16.27 10.61
CA GLN A 48 -3.77 -15.09 11.44
C GLN A 48 -4.34 -15.48 12.81
N LEU A 49 -5.38 -16.32 12.83
CA LEU A 49 -6.03 -16.74 14.06
C LEU A 49 -5.09 -17.53 14.98
N LEU A 50 -4.23 -18.40 14.44
CA LEU A 50 -3.20 -19.10 15.21
C LEU A 50 -2.21 -18.10 15.84
N LEU A 51 -1.77 -17.10 15.06
CA LEU A 51 -0.86 -16.06 15.56
C LEU A 51 -1.49 -15.21 16.68
N PHE A 52 -2.78 -14.90 16.60
CA PHE A 52 -3.51 -14.19 17.66
C PHE A 52 -3.78 -15.09 18.88
N SER A 53 -3.98 -16.38 18.68
CA SER A 53 -4.13 -17.36 19.78
C SER A 53 -2.83 -17.47 20.58
N ASP A 54 -1.68 -17.56 19.91
CA ASP A 54 -0.36 -17.64 20.55
C ASP A 54 0.00 -16.33 21.27
N ALA A 55 -0.37 -15.17 20.71
CA ALA A 55 -0.19 -13.87 21.35
C ALA A 55 -1.10 -13.67 22.58
N SER A 56 -2.28 -14.31 22.61
CA SER A 56 -3.20 -14.25 23.74
C SER A 56 -2.71 -15.07 24.94
N THR A 57 -1.95 -16.15 24.73
CA THR A 57 -1.35 -16.95 25.81
C THR A 57 -0.18 -16.26 26.51
N VAL A 58 0.42 -15.22 25.91
CA VAL A 58 1.56 -14.48 26.50
C VAL A 58 1.13 -13.51 27.62
N ILE A 59 -0.17 -13.20 27.77
CA ILE A 59 -0.65 -12.22 28.75
C ILE A 59 -0.99 -12.85 30.13
N THR A 60 -0.95 -14.17 30.27
CA THR A 60 -1.23 -14.84 31.56
C THR A 60 -0.15 -15.85 31.93
N THR A 61 0.94 -15.38 32.56
CA THR A 61 1.54 -15.97 33.78
C THR A 61 2.85 -15.24 34.09
N ILE A 62 2.83 -14.49 35.20
CA ILE A 62 4.01 -14.11 35.96
C ILE A 62 4.47 -15.38 36.66
N GLU A 63 5.57 -15.99 36.22
CA GLU A 63 6.52 -16.69 37.09
C GLU A 63 7.93 -16.42 36.54
N GLU A 64 8.77 -15.85 37.40
CA GLU A 64 10.20 -15.65 37.22
C GLU A 64 10.90 -17.02 37.27
N GLU A 65 11.85 -17.32 36.38
CA GLU A 65 13.29 -17.44 36.71
C GLU A 65 14.16 -17.97 35.56
N GLU A 66 15.42 -17.51 35.60
CA GLU A 66 16.70 -17.95 35.04
C GLU A 66 16.82 -19.00 33.91
N GLY A 67 17.68 -18.61 32.94
CA GLY A 67 18.89 -19.40 32.71
C GLY A 67 19.14 -19.89 31.28
N SER A 68 20.37 -19.68 30.83
CA SER A 68 21.06 -20.40 29.74
C SER A 68 20.99 -19.82 28.32
N ASP A 69 21.91 -18.90 28.07
CA ASP A 69 23.05 -19.00 27.13
C ASP A 69 22.88 -19.60 25.70
N GLU A 70 23.60 -18.94 24.79
CA GLU A 70 23.99 -19.28 23.41
C GLU A 70 23.08 -18.99 22.21
N GLY A 71 23.66 -18.27 21.22
CA GLY A 71 23.46 -18.55 19.79
C GLY A 71 22.73 -17.52 18.91
N TYR A 72 23.47 -16.52 18.43
CA TYR A 72 23.32 -15.70 17.21
C TYR A 72 22.10 -15.91 16.25
N VAL A 73 21.48 -14.80 15.80
CA VAL A 73 21.49 -14.29 14.40
C VAL A 73 20.52 -13.11 14.18
N LYS A 74 21.12 -11.94 13.91
CA LYS A 74 20.82 -10.94 12.85
C LYS A 74 19.37 -10.46 12.60
N GLN A 75 19.15 -9.20 13.01
CA GLN A 75 18.37 -8.15 12.34
C GLN A 75 17.30 -8.56 11.30
N ARG A 76 16.04 -8.28 11.63
CA ARG A 76 15.13 -7.63 10.68
C ARG A 76 14.04 -6.83 11.41
N SER A 77 14.07 -5.53 11.16
CA SER A 77 13.15 -4.49 11.65
C SER A 77 11.67 -4.82 11.39
N PRO A 78 10.80 -4.81 12.42
CA PRO A 78 9.36 -4.74 12.24
C PRO A 78 8.90 -3.28 12.28
N ARG A 79 8.66 -2.68 11.11
CA ARG A 79 7.99 -1.38 10.99
C ARG A 79 6.49 -1.60 11.19
N GLN A 80 5.98 -1.35 12.40
CA GLN A 80 4.57 -1.13 12.66
C GLN A 80 4.39 0.11 13.55
N GLN A 81 3.85 1.17 12.96
CA GLN A 81 2.95 2.12 13.64
C GLN A 81 1.64 1.35 13.98
N PRO A 82 0.78 1.74 14.94
CA PRO A 82 0.47 3.13 15.32
C PRO A 82 0.16 3.36 16.81
N LEU A 83 -0.04 4.62 17.18
CA LEU A 83 -1.18 5.16 17.94
C LEU A 83 -0.75 6.36 18.78
N TRP A 84 -1.45 7.47 18.53
CA TRP A 84 -1.19 8.78 19.06
C TRP A 84 -1.44 8.83 20.57
N LEU A 85 -0.39 9.13 21.34
CA LEU A 85 -0.52 9.54 22.73
C LEU A 85 -0.75 11.05 22.80
N LYS A 86 -1.77 11.43 23.57
CA LYS A 86 -2.19 12.81 23.82
C LYS A 86 -1.13 13.59 24.61
N PRO A 87 -1.14 14.94 24.55
CA PRO A 87 -0.20 15.77 25.30
C PRO A 87 -0.55 15.82 26.79
N PRO A 88 0.45 15.79 27.70
CA PRO A 88 0.25 16.17 29.09
C PRO A 88 0.06 17.69 29.21
N ARG A 89 -0.86 18.06 30.10
CA ARG A 89 -1.10 19.42 30.57
C ARG A 89 -0.08 19.76 31.68
N CYS A 90 0.14 21.07 31.88
CA CYS A 90 0.75 21.75 33.03
C CYS A 90 2.26 22.00 32.94
N VAL A 91 2.85 23.09 33.45
CA VAL A 91 2.46 24.48 33.78
C VAL A 91 3.78 25.27 33.91
N SER A 92 3.75 26.54 33.50
CA SER A 92 4.50 27.72 34.01
C SER A 92 5.97 27.60 34.46
N SER A 93 6.86 28.37 33.80
CA SER A 93 7.72 29.38 34.48
C SER A 93 8.61 30.18 33.51
N GLY A 94 8.51 31.52 33.61
CA GLY A 94 9.64 32.45 33.61
C GLY A 94 10.25 32.91 32.27
N ASP A 95 9.93 34.15 31.88
CA ASP A 95 10.78 35.19 31.29
C ASP A 95 11.97 34.80 30.39
N SER A 96 11.86 35.12 29.10
CA SER A 96 12.67 36.21 28.48
C SER A 96 12.62 36.17 26.94
N LEU A 97 11.99 37.21 26.40
CA LEU A 97 12.34 38.02 25.22
C LEU A 97 12.82 37.35 23.91
N HIS A 98 12.06 37.69 22.86
CA HIS A 98 12.52 38.02 21.49
C HIS A 98 12.64 36.88 20.48
N LEU A 99 11.57 36.63 19.70
CA LEU A 99 11.68 36.34 18.26
C LEU A 99 10.31 36.41 17.54
N SER A 100 10.18 37.42 16.67
CA SER A 100 9.28 37.58 15.52
C SER A 100 7.82 37.16 15.65
N SER A 101 7.01 38.14 16.04
CA SER A 101 5.65 38.31 15.52
C SER A 101 5.69 38.41 13.99
N LEU A 102 5.23 37.37 13.30
CA LEU A 102 4.75 37.43 11.92
C LEU A 102 3.39 36.74 11.88
N GLN A 103 2.39 37.45 12.37
CA GLN A 103 1.00 37.23 12.03
C GLN A 103 0.85 37.60 10.54
N MET A 104 0.78 36.60 9.67
CA MET A 104 0.36 36.85 8.29
C MET A 104 -1.17 36.86 8.27
N PRO A 105 -1.80 37.97 7.85
CA PRO A 105 -3.18 37.93 7.39
C PRO A 105 -3.19 37.06 6.13
N GLU A 106 -3.93 35.96 6.14
CA GLU A 106 -4.26 35.18 4.94
C GLU A 106 -4.94 36.12 3.94
N THR A 107 -4.17 36.63 2.99
CA THR A 107 -4.66 37.46 1.89
C THR A 107 -5.36 36.56 0.87
N PRO A 108 -6.51 36.97 0.30
CA PRO A 108 -7.28 36.18 -0.68
C PRO A 108 -6.51 35.73 -1.94
N LEU A 109 -5.30 36.27 -2.16
CA LEU A 109 -4.45 36.01 -3.32
C LEU A 109 -3.66 34.70 -3.20
N THR A 110 -3.35 34.24 -1.99
CA THR A 110 -2.52 33.04 -1.77
C THR A 110 -3.25 31.76 -2.17
N LEU A 111 -4.54 31.63 -1.86
CA LEU A 111 -5.38 30.49 -2.26
C LEU A 111 -5.55 30.41 -3.79
N SER A 112 -5.61 31.56 -4.46
CA SER A 112 -5.65 31.66 -5.93
C SER A 112 -4.36 31.12 -6.57
N SER A 113 -3.20 31.44 -5.98
CA SER A 113 -1.90 30.93 -6.44
C SER A 113 -1.78 29.41 -6.32
N HIS A 114 -2.11 28.84 -5.16
CA HIS A 114 -2.06 27.39 -4.93
C HIS A 114 -3.01 26.63 -5.86
N ARG A 115 -4.22 27.17 -6.10
CA ARG A 115 -5.19 26.58 -7.03
C ARG A 115 -4.66 26.53 -8.47
N LYS A 116 -3.98 27.59 -8.92
CA LYS A 116 -3.36 27.65 -10.24
C LYS A 116 -2.26 26.60 -10.38
N GLU A 117 -1.41 26.43 -9.37
CA GLU A 117 -0.38 25.40 -9.37
C GLU A 117 -0.96 23.98 -9.47
N LEU A 118 -2.08 23.68 -8.77
CA LEU A 118 -2.76 22.39 -8.91
C LEU A 118 -3.27 22.16 -10.33
N LEU A 119 -3.81 23.20 -10.99
CA LEU A 119 -4.27 23.13 -12.38
C LEU A 119 -3.11 22.87 -13.35
N ASP A 120 -1.96 23.53 -13.14
CA ASP A 120 -0.76 23.32 -13.94
C ASP A 120 -0.21 21.89 -13.76
N HIS A 121 -0.14 21.40 -12.52
CA HIS A 121 0.23 20.01 -12.25
C HIS A 121 -0.73 19.01 -12.93
N LEU A 122 -2.04 19.30 -12.94
CA LEU A 122 -3.05 18.46 -13.60
C LEU A 122 -2.86 18.46 -15.12
N ARG A 123 -2.61 19.63 -15.71
CA ARG A 123 -2.31 19.78 -17.14
C ARG A 123 -1.07 18.99 -17.54
N MET A 124 0.01 19.14 -16.79
CA MET A 124 1.28 18.42 -17.04
C MET A 124 1.11 16.91 -16.88
N ALA A 125 0.44 16.46 -15.81
CA ALA A 125 0.18 15.04 -15.60
C ALA A 125 -0.67 14.42 -16.73
N ARG A 126 -1.67 15.15 -17.24
CA ARG A 126 -2.49 14.72 -18.39
C ARG A 126 -1.68 14.65 -19.69
N LEU A 127 -0.77 15.60 -19.92
CA LEU A 127 0.12 15.57 -21.08
C LEU A 127 1.05 14.35 -21.03
N GLU A 128 1.71 14.14 -19.90
CA GLU A 128 2.64 13.01 -19.73
C GLU A 128 1.92 11.66 -19.84
N LYS A 129 0.72 11.54 -19.26
CA LYS A 129 -0.11 10.34 -19.43
C LYS A 129 -0.42 10.07 -20.90
N ARG A 130 -0.71 11.10 -21.70
CA ARG A 130 -0.95 10.96 -23.14
C ARG A 130 0.31 10.51 -23.87
N ARG A 131 1.48 11.10 -23.55
CA ARG A 131 2.77 10.69 -24.11
C ARG A 131 3.07 9.22 -23.84
N LEU A 132 2.93 8.77 -22.59
CA LEU A 132 3.11 7.36 -22.23
C LEU A 132 2.09 6.45 -22.89
N HIS A 133 0.83 6.88 -23.02
CA HIS A 133 -0.18 6.10 -23.72
C HIS A 133 0.22 5.86 -25.18
N GLN A 134 0.73 6.89 -25.84
CA GLN A 134 1.21 6.80 -27.22
C GLN A 134 2.40 5.85 -27.33
N ALA A 135 3.41 6.00 -26.47
CA ALA A 135 4.59 5.11 -26.45
C ALA A 135 4.21 3.64 -26.21
N LEU A 136 3.32 3.38 -25.25
CA LEU A 136 2.83 2.02 -24.97
C LEU A 136 2.05 1.43 -26.14
N ARG A 137 1.24 2.25 -26.84
CA ARG A 137 0.50 1.83 -28.03
C ARG A 137 1.43 1.53 -29.20
N GLU A 138 2.45 2.35 -29.39
CA GLU A 138 3.49 2.10 -30.40
C GLU A 138 4.19 0.78 -30.10
N PHE A 139 4.62 0.55 -28.88
CA PHE A 139 5.22 -0.73 -28.49
C PHE A 139 4.28 -1.92 -28.77
N GLU A 140 3.02 -1.85 -28.33
CA GLU A 140 2.04 -2.93 -28.56
C GLU A 140 1.82 -3.20 -30.05
N ASN A 141 1.79 -2.14 -30.87
CA ASN A 141 1.67 -2.26 -32.32
C ASN A 141 2.91 -2.92 -32.95
N HIS A 142 4.12 -2.49 -32.57
CA HIS A 142 5.37 -3.10 -33.06
C HIS A 142 5.48 -4.57 -32.64
N PHE A 143 5.09 -4.88 -31.40
CA PHE A 143 5.04 -6.25 -30.91
C PHE A 143 4.07 -7.10 -31.74
N TYR A 144 2.88 -6.57 -32.02
CA TYR A 144 1.89 -7.26 -32.83
C TYR A 144 2.37 -7.51 -34.26
N THR A 145 2.99 -6.52 -34.91
CA THR A 145 3.49 -6.68 -36.28
C THR A 145 4.66 -7.64 -36.39
N GLN A 146 5.53 -7.73 -35.37
CA GLN A 146 6.68 -8.64 -35.35
C GLN A 146 6.32 -10.07 -34.93
N ILE A 147 5.51 -10.24 -33.89
CA ILE A 147 5.23 -11.56 -33.29
C ILE A 147 3.91 -12.14 -33.81
N GLY A 148 3.03 -11.33 -34.39
CA GLY A 148 1.73 -11.77 -34.93
C GLY A 148 0.68 -12.08 -33.86
N ARG A 149 0.93 -11.71 -32.60
CA ARG A 149 0.00 -11.89 -31.47
C ARG A 149 -0.02 -10.67 -30.56
N ALA A 150 -1.08 -10.53 -29.76
CA ALA A 150 -1.17 -9.47 -28.76
C ALA A 150 -0.11 -9.63 -27.65
N CYS A 151 0.40 -8.50 -27.15
CA CYS A 151 1.36 -8.43 -26.05
C CYS A 151 0.73 -8.92 -24.73
N GLN A 152 1.25 -10.03 -24.20
CA GLN A 152 0.82 -10.58 -22.90
C GLN A 152 1.61 -9.93 -21.76
N LYS A 153 1.27 -10.28 -20.51
CA LYS A 153 1.83 -9.61 -19.33
C LYS A 153 3.34 -9.87 -19.20
N GLU A 154 3.75 -11.06 -19.60
CA GLU A 154 5.12 -11.57 -19.58
C GLU A 154 5.98 -10.83 -20.62
N ASP A 155 5.36 -10.40 -21.72
CA ASP A 155 6.03 -9.67 -22.81
C ASP A 155 6.24 -8.17 -22.51
N ARG A 156 5.65 -7.64 -21.43
CA ARG A 156 5.71 -6.21 -21.09
C ARG A 156 7.02 -5.77 -20.43
N GLY A 157 7.95 -6.71 -20.19
CA GLY A 157 9.24 -6.45 -19.56
C GLY A 157 9.98 -5.22 -20.13
N PRO A 158 10.09 -5.08 -21.47
CA PRO A 158 10.77 -3.94 -22.09
C PRO A 158 10.13 -2.57 -21.81
N MET A 159 8.83 -2.51 -21.51
CA MET A 159 8.08 -1.27 -21.25
C MET A 159 7.54 -1.20 -19.80
N ALA A 160 8.13 -1.97 -18.88
CA ALA A 160 7.59 -2.13 -17.53
C ALA A 160 7.54 -0.79 -16.77
N GLU A 161 8.52 0.08 -16.99
CA GLU A 161 8.57 1.39 -16.36
C GLU A 161 7.45 2.30 -16.88
N GLU A 162 7.26 2.40 -18.19
CA GLU A 162 6.23 3.22 -18.83
C GLU A 162 4.83 2.78 -18.39
N TYR A 163 4.59 1.47 -18.30
CA TYR A 163 3.33 0.95 -17.75
C TYR A 163 3.13 1.36 -16.28
N CYS A 164 4.18 1.33 -15.48
CA CYS A 164 4.14 1.76 -14.08
C CYS A 164 3.85 3.25 -13.98
N GLN A 165 4.59 4.08 -14.70
CA GLN A 165 4.44 5.52 -14.76
C GLN A 165 3.03 5.92 -15.24
N TYR A 166 2.49 5.26 -16.27
CA TYR A 166 1.12 5.51 -16.75
C TYR A 166 0.08 5.27 -15.66
N LYS A 167 0.21 4.17 -14.89
CA LYS A 167 -0.68 3.88 -13.75
C LYS A 167 -0.55 4.92 -12.65
N ASN A 168 0.67 5.33 -12.33
CA ASN A 168 0.94 6.36 -11.32
C ASN A 168 0.35 7.71 -11.73
N LEU A 169 0.51 8.12 -12.99
CA LEU A 169 -0.08 9.35 -13.52
C LEU A 169 -1.61 9.29 -13.53
N LYS A 170 -2.20 8.14 -13.85
CA LYS A 170 -3.65 7.96 -13.76
C LYS A 170 -4.15 8.14 -12.33
N ALA A 171 -3.41 7.66 -11.33
CA ALA A 171 -3.73 7.90 -9.92
C ALA A 171 -3.52 9.37 -9.51
N LYS A 172 -2.40 9.99 -9.92
CA LYS A 172 -2.08 11.40 -9.66
C LYS A 172 -3.14 12.35 -10.23
N ILE A 173 -3.60 12.10 -11.47
CA ILE A 173 -4.67 12.89 -12.10
C ILE A 173 -5.95 12.84 -11.26
N ARG A 174 -6.38 11.65 -10.83
CA ARG A 174 -7.58 11.50 -10.00
C ARG A 174 -7.44 12.22 -8.66
N LEU A 175 -6.25 12.15 -8.04
CA LEU A 175 -5.98 12.87 -6.80
C LEU A 175 -6.08 14.38 -7.00
N LEU A 176 -5.45 14.92 -8.06
CA LEU A 176 -5.50 16.34 -8.38
C LEU A 176 -6.93 16.81 -8.68
N GLU A 177 -7.71 16.02 -9.44
CA GLU A 177 -9.13 16.28 -9.69
C GLU A 177 -9.93 16.33 -8.39
N ALA A 178 -9.74 15.36 -7.48
CA ALA A 178 -10.44 15.33 -6.19
C ALA A 178 -10.09 16.53 -5.29
N LEU A 179 -8.81 16.92 -5.25
CA LEU A 179 -8.36 18.09 -4.49
C LEU A 179 -8.98 19.39 -5.03
N LEU A 180 -9.06 19.53 -6.36
CA LEU A 180 -9.67 20.67 -7.02
C LEU A 180 -11.19 20.72 -6.86
N SER A 181 -11.86 19.57 -6.80
CA SER A 181 -13.30 19.48 -6.46
C SER A 181 -13.54 19.95 -5.03
N LYS A 182 -12.80 19.41 -4.06
CA LYS A 182 -12.94 19.77 -2.64
C LYS A 182 -12.76 21.27 -2.39
N GLN A 183 -11.81 21.91 -3.09
CA GLN A 183 -11.57 23.35 -2.94
C GLN A 183 -12.72 24.22 -3.51
N GLN A 184 -13.48 23.72 -4.50
CA GLN A 184 -14.64 24.44 -5.03
C GLN A 184 -15.82 24.41 -4.07
N ASP A 185 -16.01 23.29 -3.38
CA ASP A 185 -17.08 23.13 -2.40
C ASP A 185 -16.84 24.04 -1.19
N SER A 186 -15.60 24.14 -0.70
CA SER A 186 -15.25 25.04 0.42
C SER A 186 -15.46 26.53 0.10
N THR A 187 -15.31 26.95 -1.15
CA THR A 187 -15.53 28.36 -1.55
C THR A 187 -16.99 28.72 -1.77
N LYS A 188 -17.91 27.75 -1.83
CA LYS A 188 -19.36 28.00 -1.99
C LYS A 188 -20.13 27.99 -0.67
N THR A 189 -19.53 27.44 0.39
CA THR A 189 -20.15 27.32 1.73
C THR A 189 -19.66 28.37 2.74
N SER A 190 -18.90 29.38 2.29
CA SER A 190 -18.58 30.60 3.04
C SER A 190 -19.13 31.80 2.30
#